data_AF-A0A5C6LNN2-F1
#
_entry.id   AF-A0A5C6LNN2-F1
#
_cell.length_a   1.000
_cell.length_b   1.000
_cell.length_c   1.000
_cell.angle_alpha   90.00
_cell.angle_beta   90.00
_cell.angle_gamma   90.00
#
_symmetry.space_group_name_H-M   'P 1'
#
loop_
_entity.id
_entity.type
_entity.pdbx_description
1 polymer ?
#
loop_
_entity_poly.entity_id
_entity_poly.type
_entity_poly.pdbx_seq_one_letter_code
_entity_poly.pdbx_strand_id
1 'polypeptide(L)'
;MIFTRTVARAEGSKELNQSGGYRAYLNSASAVSVNNLFPTTGTMKVYVNVGERIYVGSSAQGIGSGTINLRAPNGVTYTTGTSTTTGRINNRTQEVNGPNVGSLTTGYVPAIITVGAGQAGVWEIDFVPPNAASATNPTAIVSTGNWTQPTGTSMIAAFDVSVRNTANTAFIPAAFIQTSLRQTSALPMPLSMQS
;
A
#
# COMPACT_ATOMS: atom_id res chain seq x y z
N MET A 1 -14.75 34.32 0.56
CA MET A 1 -14.12 33.31 -0.30
C MET A 1 -14.08 32.00 0.47
N ILE A 2 -15.01 31.08 0.20
CA ILE A 2 -15.06 29.76 0.85
C ILE A 2 -14.15 28.85 0.03
N PHE A 3 -13.03 28.43 0.62
CA PHE A 3 -12.24 27.36 0.05
C PHE A 3 -12.96 26.04 0.32
N THR A 4 -13.69 25.54 -0.66
CA THR A 4 -14.19 24.16 -0.64
C THR A 4 -12.97 23.25 -0.77
N ARG A 5 -12.57 22.64 0.35
CA ARG A 5 -11.46 21.69 0.40
C ARG A 5 -11.91 20.42 -0.31
N THR A 6 -11.46 20.18 -1.54
CA THR A 6 -11.64 18.88 -2.20
C THR A 6 -10.89 17.86 -1.37
N VAL A 7 -11.63 17.04 -0.60
CA VAL A 7 -11.04 15.94 0.16
C VAL A 7 -10.50 14.95 -0.85
N ALA A 8 -9.19 14.85 -0.99
CA ALA A 8 -8.56 13.82 -1.79
C ALA A 8 -8.83 12.47 -1.11
N ARG A 9 -9.81 11.73 -1.64
CA ARG A 9 -10.11 10.35 -1.23
C ARG A 9 -9.09 9.46 -1.92
N ALA A 10 -7.89 9.35 -1.36
CA ALA A 10 -6.89 8.41 -1.85
C ALA A 10 -6.83 7.25 -0.84
N GLU A 11 -7.65 6.23 -1.05
CA GLU A 11 -7.72 5.05 -0.16
C GLU A 11 -6.98 3.83 -0.76
N GLY A 12 -6.64 3.84 -2.06
CA GLY A 12 -5.97 2.69 -2.69
C GLY A 12 -5.93 2.73 -4.22
N SER A 13 -5.59 1.59 -4.83
CA SER A 13 -5.49 1.44 -6.30
C SER A 13 -6.82 1.61 -7.03
N LYS A 14 -7.94 1.45 -6.31
CA LYS A 14 -9.28 1.73 -6.82
C LYS A 14 -9.39 3.13 -7.42
N GLU A 15 -8.74 4.11 -6.78
CA GLU A 15 -8.89 5.54 -7.07
C GLU A 15 -7.96 5.97 -8.22
N LEU A 16 -6.81 5.28 -8.32
CA LEU A 16 -5.84 5.45 -9.40
C LEU A 16 -6.37 4.93 -10.75
N ASN A 17 -7.27 3.95 -10.73
CA ASN A 17 -7.78 3.30 -11.93
C ASN A 17 -9.14 3.85 -12.41
N GLN A 18 -9.55 5.04 -11.95
CA GLN A 18 -10.84 5.65 -12.31
C GLN A 18 -10.79 6.52 -13.58
N SER A 19 -9.61 6.92 -14.06
CA SER A 19 -9.45 7.98 -15.08
C SER A 19 -9.05 7.50 -16.48
N GLY A 20 -9.35 6.26 -16.85
CA GLY A 20 -9.00 5.71 -18.18
C GLY A 20 -7.52 5.31 -18.29
N GLY A 21 -7.04 5.00 -19.50
CA GLY A 21 -5.66 4.56 -19.74
C GLY A 21 -5.35 3.10 -19.33
N TYR A 22 -4.08 2.82 -19.06
CA TYR A 22 -3.61 1.51 -18.57
C TYR A 22 -3.58 1.48 -17.05
N ARG A 23 -3.72 0.28 -16.47
CA ARG A 23 -3.70 0.07 -15.01
C ARG A 23 -2.37 0.53 -14.42
N ALA A 24 -2.47 1.31 -13.35
CA ALA A 24 -1.33 1.60 -12.50
C ALA A 24 -1.05 0.40 -11.57
N TYR A 25 0.14 -0.16 -11.68
CA TYR A 25 0.66 -1.16 -10.74
C TYR A 25 1.53 -0.46 -9.70
N LEU A 26 1.44 -0.90 -8.44
CA LEU A 26 2.41 -0.49 -7.43
C LEU A 26 3.70 -1.28 -7.64
N ASN A 27 4.77 -0.59 -8.02
CA ASN A 27 6.09 -1.17 -8.09
C ASN A 27 6.73 -1.17 -6.70
N SER A 28 6.93 -2.36 -6.15
CA SER A 28 7.60 -2.57 -4.87
C SER A 28 8.77 -3.51 -5.12
N ALA A 29 9.97 -2.99 -5.33
CA ALA A 29 11.14 -3.82 -5.64
C ALA A 29 12.31 -3.51 -4.72
N SER A 30 13.21 -4.48 -4.59
CA SER A 30 14.42 -4.40 -3.77
C SER A 30 15.71 -4.31 -4.58
N ALA A 31 15.64 -4.46 -5.91
CA ALA A 31 16.81 -4.49 -6.78
C ALA A 31 16.73 -3.41 -7.87
N VAL A 32 17.89 -2.81 -8.18
CA VAL A 32 18.03 -1.88 -9.30
C VAL A 32 17.93 -2.67 -10.61
N SER A 33 17.18 -2.13 -11.57
CA SER A 33 17.09 -2.67 -12.93
C SER A 33 16.78 -1.56 -13.93
N VAL A 34 16.82 -1.88 -15.23
CA VAL A 34 16.39 -0.94 -16.29
C VAL A 34 14.93 -0.47 -16.11
N ASN A 35 14.10 -1.28 -15.44
CA ASN A 35 12.70 -0.96 -15.14
C ASN A 35 12.51 -0.39 -13.73
N ASN A 36 13.57 -0.38 -12.90
CA ASN A 36 13.53 0.12 -11.54
C ASN A 36 14.88 0.71 -11.14
N LEU A 37 15.15 1.93 -11.60
CA LEU A 37 16.40 2.63 -11.32
C LEU A 37 16.49 3.11 -9.86
N PHE A 38 15.34 3.25 -9.19
CA PHE A 38 15.21 3.69 -7.81
C PHE A 38 14.22 2.77 -7.07
N PRO A 39 14.63 1.55 -6.69
CA PRO A 39 13.75 0.60 -6.02
C PRO A 39 13.20 1.18 -4.72
N THR A 40 11.88 1.05 -4.54
CA THR A 40 11.18 1.41 -3.31
C THR A 40 10.36 0.23 -2.82
N THR A 41 10.13 0.16 -1.52
CA THR A 41 9.36 -0.90 -0.83
C THR A 41 7.84 -0.75 -0.95
N GLY A 42 7.35 0.04 -1.91
CA GLY A 42 5.91 0.28 -2.09
C GLY A 42 5.24 0.84 -0.85
N THR A 43 5.95 1.67 -0.08
CA THR A 43 5.52 2.17 1.23
C THR A 43 4.43 3.23 1.10
N MET A 44 3.31 3.00 1.78
CA MET A 44 2.23 3.96 1.97
C MET A 44 2.26 4.49 3.40
N LYS A 45 1.85 5.75 3.58
CA LYS A 45 1.79 6.37 4.90
C LYS A 45 0.37 6.80 5.22
N VAL A 46 -0.03 6.60 6.47
CA VAL A 46 -1.37 6.97 6.94
C VAL A 46 -1.29 7.52 8.36
N TYR A 47 -1.98 8.63 8.62
CA TYR A 47 -2.13 9.15 9.97
C TYR A 47 -3.35 8.54 10.65
N VAL A 48 -3.18 8.06 11.89
CA VAL A 48 -4.25 7.45 12.68
C VAL A 48 -4.14 7.78 14.17
N ASN A 49 -5.27 7.79 14.87
CA ASN A 49 -5.38 8.00 16.31
C ASN A 49 -5.53 6.68 17.09
N VAL A 50 -5.28 6.73 18.40
CA VAL A 50 -5.48 5.58 19.28
C VAL A 50 -6.94 5.09 19.21
N GLY A 51 -7.11 3.77 19.11
CA GLY A 51 -8.39 3.09 19.02
C GLY A 51 -8.98 3.01 17.62
N GLU A 52 -8.46 3.77 16.65
CA GLU A 52 -8.82 3.60 15.24
C GLU A 52 -8.34 2.25 14.71
N ARG A 53 -8.91 1.82 13.58
CA ARG A 53 -8.57 0.54 12.95
C ARG A 53 -8.07 0.77 11.54
N ILE A 54 -6.89 0.25 11.23
CA ILE A 54 -6.31 0.24 9.90
C ILE A 54 -6.73 -1.05 9.20
N TYR A 55 -7.41 -0.91 8.09
CA TYR A 55 -7.83 -1.99 7.19
C TYR A 55 -6.87 -1.99 6.02
N VAL A 56 -6.22 -3.13 5.77
CA VAL A 56 -5.27 -3.26 4.67
C VAL A 56 -5.60 -4.45 3.79
N GLY A 57 -5.37 -4.27 2.49
CA GLY A 57 -5.56 -5.28 1.46
C GLY A 57 -4.50 -5.19 0.38
N SER A 58 -4.04 -6.34 -0.09
CA SER A 58 -3.10 -6.46 -1.20
C SER A 58 -3.51 -7.61 -2.10
N SER A 59 -3.43 -7.36 -3.39
CA SER A 59 -3.50 -8.40 -4.42
C SER A 59 -2.28 -9.32 -4.45
N ALA A 60 -1.20 -9.01 -3.74
CA ALA A 60 -0.03 -9.87 -3.59
C ALA A 60 -0.09 -10.79 -2.36
N GLN A 61 -0.91 -10.47 -1.37
CA GLN A 61 -1.03 -11.18 -0.10
C GLN A 61 -1.14 -12.71 -0.30
N GLY A 62 -0.26 -13.48 0.31
CA GLY A 62 -0.26 -14.95 0.22
C GLY A 62 0.18 -15.55 -1.12
N ILE A 63 0.75 -14.76 -2.04
CA ILE A 63 1.38 -15.26 -3.27
C ILE A 63 2.89 -15.01 -3.19
N GLY A 64 3.69 -16.07 -3.34
CA GLY A 64 5.15 -15.95 -3.24
C GLY A 64 5.55 -15.34 -1.89
N SER A 65 6.35 -14.28 -1.93
CA SER A 65 6.73 -13.50 -0.74
C SER A 65 5.71 -12.43 -0.34
N GLY A 66 4.57 -12.35 -1.03
CA GLY A 66 3.60 -11.27 -0.87
C GLY A 66 2.95 -11.23 0.50
N THR A 67 3.12 -10.10 1.19
CA THR A 67 2.59 -9.81 2.53
C THR A 67 2.41 -8.29 2.67
N ILE A 68 1.84 -7.85 3.79
CA ILE A 68 1.70 -6.45 4.16
C ILE A 68 2.38 -6.27 5.52
N ASN A 69 3.37 -5.40 5.57
CA ASN A 69 4.05 -5.05 6.81
C ASN A 69 3.63 -3.65 7.24
N LEU A 70 3.30 -3.48 8.52
CA LEU A 70 2.93 -2.18 9.08
C LEU A 70 3.92 -1.82 10.18
N ARG A 71 4.30 -0.55 10.25
CA ARG A 71 5.16 0.00 11.30
C ARG A 71 4.49 1.19 11.95
N ALA A 72 4.25 1.07 13.25
CA ALA A 72 3.74 2.15 14.08
C ALA A 72 4.83 3.22 14.31
N PRO A 73 4.44 4.47 14.62
CA PRO A 73 5.38 5.56 14.92
C PRO A 73 6.35 5.25 16.07
N ASN A 74 5.94 4.37 16.99
CA ASN A 74 6.76 3.94 18.12
C ASN A 74 7.70 2.76 17.79
N GLY A 75 7.79 2.33 16.52
CA GLY A 75 8.66 1.26 16.06
C GLY A 75 8.08 -0.15 16.15
N VAL A 76 6.90 -0.33 16.75
CA VAL A 76 6.22 -1.64 16.76
C VAL A 76 5.85 -2.03 15.33
N THR A 77 6.09 -3.29 14.98
CA THR A 77 5.81 -3.83 13.64
C THR A 77 4.72 -4.89 13.68
N TYR A 78 3.98 -4.98 12.58
CA TYR A 78 2.93 -5.97 12.34
C TYR A 78 3.12 -6.56 10.95
N THR A 79 2.70 -7.81 10.75
CA THR A 79 2.69 -8.45 9.44
C THR A 79 1.41 -9.25 9.27
N THR A 80 0.86 -9.27 8.06
CA THR A 80 -0.31 -10.06 7.68
C THR A 80 0.04 -11.51 7.31
N GLY A 81 1.33 -11.85 7.27
CA GLY A 81 1.83 -13.19 7.02
C GLY A 81 1.49 -13.72 5.63
N THR A 82 1.26 -15.03 5.52
CA THR A 82 1.05 -15.74 4.25
C THR A 82 -0.40 -16.13 3.98
N SER A 83 -1.35 -15.50 4.69
CA SER A 83 -2.78 -15.74 4.49
C SER A 83 -3.17 -15.56 3.02
N THR A 84 -3.99 -16.46 2.47
CA THR A 84 -4.53 -16.39 1.10
C THR A 84 -5.94 -15.79 1.06
N THR A 85 -6.52 -15.43 2.21
CA THR A 85 -7.90 -14.94 2.34
C THR A 85 -7.96 -13.59 3.05
N THR A 86 -7.46 -13.50 4.28
CA THR A 86 -7.34 -12.24 5.04
C THR A 86 -6.25 -11.37 4.44
N GLY A 87 -6.58 -10.10 4.17
CA GLY A 87 -5.73 -9.11 3.52
C GLY A 87 -5.58 -9.30 2.02
N ARG A 88 -6.29 -10.26 1.41
CA ARG A 88 -6.17 -10.63 -0.01
C ARG A 88 -7.23 -9.92 -0.85
N ILE A 89 -6.79 -9.14 -1.84
CA ILE A 89 -7.66 -8.64 -2.92
C ILE A 89 -7.53 -9.60 -4.11
N ASN A 90 -8.57 -10.37 -4.43
CA ASN A 90 -8.50 -11.41 -5.45
C ASN A 90 -8.81 -10.94 -6.86
N ASN A 91 -9.64 -9.91 -7.01
CA ASN A 91 -10.13 -9.49 -8.31
C ASN A 91 -10.58 -8.03 -8.32
N ARG A 92 -10.94 -7.55 -9.52
CA ARG A 92 -11.42 -6.19 -9.75
C ARG A 92 -12.67 -5.86 -8.95
N THR A 93 -13.62 -6.78 -8.80
CA THR A 93 -14.84 -6.54 -8.03
C THR A 93 -14.52 -6.22 -6.57
N GLN A 94 -13.61 -6.96 -5.96
CA GLN A 94 -13.18 -6.70 -4.59
C GLN A 94 -12.40 -5.38 -4.46
N GLU A 95 -11.55 -5.05 -5.42
CA GLU A 95 -10.86 -3.75 -5.48
C GLU A 95 -11.86 -2.58 -5.55
N VAL A 96 -12.92 -2.69 -6.35
CA VAL A 96 -13.96 -1.65 -6.45
C VAL A 96 -14.76 -1.51 -5.17
N ASN A 97 -15.15 -2.63 -4.56
CA ASN A 97 -15.99 -2.63 -3.38
C ASN A 97 -15.21 -2.24 -2.11
N GLY A 98 -13.90 -2.48 -2.08
CA GLY A 98 -13.05 -2.21 -0.91
C GLY A 98 -13.20 -3.29 0.17
N PRO A 99 -12.87 -2.97 1.43
CA PRO A 99 -12.88 -3.93 2.52
C PRO A 99 -14.31 -4.27 2.96
N ASN A 100 -14.55 -5.55 3.27
CA ASN A 100 -15.79 -6.02 3.86
C ASN A 100 -15.99 -5.39 5.25
N VAL A 101 -17.09 -4.66 5.39
CA VAL A 101 -17.52 -4.04 6.65
C VAL A 101 -19.03 -4.17 6.82
N GLY A 102 -19.48 -4.42 8.04
CA GLY A 102 -20.90 -4.61 8.33
C GLY A 102 -21.48 -5.79 7.53
N SER A 103 -22.49 -5.52 6.71
CA SER A 103 -23.16 -6.51 5.85
C SER A 103 -22.55 -6.67 4.45
N LEU A 104 -21.53 -5.88 4.09
CA LEU A 104 -20.87 -6.00 2.78
C LEU A 104 -20.04 -7.29 2.72
N THR A 105 -20.33 -8.15 1.76
CA THR A 105 -19.65 -9.44 1.54
C THR A 105 -18.97 -9.57 0.17
N THR A 106 -19.18 -8.60 -0.73
CA THR A 106 -18.66 -8.59 -2.10
C THR A 106 -17.31 -7.87 -2.24
N GLY A 107 -16.79 -7.30 -1.15
CA GLY A 107 -15.44 -6.78 -1.04
C GLY A 107 -14.41 -7.85 -0.66
N TYR A 108 -13.23 -7.41 -0.25
CA TYR A 108 -12.18 -8.30 0.26
C TYR A 108 -12.26 -8.46 1.78
N VAL A 109 -11.76 -9.56 2.34
CA VAL A 109 -11.62 -9.73 3.79
C VAL A 109 -10.35 -8.99 4.23
N PRO A 110 -10.45 -7.88 4.98
CA PRO A 110 -9.28 -7.07 5.33
C PRO A 110 -8.46 -7.72 6.44
N ALA A 111 -7.15 -7.45 6.43
CA ALA A 111 -6.38 -7.55 7.66
C ALA A 111 -6.58 -6.26 8.46
N ILE A 112 -6.86 -6.39 9.76
CA ILE A 112 -7.25 -5.27 10.61
C ILE A 112 -6.25 -5.13 11.75
N ILE A 113 -5.65 -3.95 11.88
CA ILE A 113 -4.80 -3.59 13.01
C ILE A 113 -5.49 -2.48 13.81
N THR A 114 -5.71 -2.72 15.10
CA THR A 114 -6.23 -1.69 16.03
C THR A 114 -5.06 -0.89 16.58
N VAL A 115 -5.14 0.44 16.50
CA VAL A 115 -4.09 1.35 16.98
C VAL A 115 -4.12 1.37 18.52
N GLY A 116 -3.05 0.88 19.14
CA GLY A 116 -2.90 0.84 20.59
C GLY A 116 -2.44 2.17 21.19
N ALA A 117 -2.38 2.21 22.52
CA ALA A 117 -1.84 3.35 23.26
C ALA A 117 -0.37 3.59 22.87
N GLY A 118 0.00 4.86 22.68
CA GLY A 118 1.36 5.23 22.24
C GLY A 118 1.67 4.94 20.76
N GLN A 119 0.67 4.54 19.97
CA GLN A 119 0.84 4.26 18.53
C GLN A 119 0.14 5.26 17.61
N ALA A 120 -0.49 6.31 18.13
CA ALA A 120 -1.06 7.37 17.30
C ALA A 120 0.04 8.12 16.54
N GLY A 121 -0.27 8.53 15.30
CA GLY A 121 0.65 9.25 14.42
C GLY A 121 0.68 8.65 13.01
N VAL A 122 1.78 8.89 12.29
CA VAL A 122 1.98 8.42 10.92
C VAL A 122 2.55 7.00 10.90
N TRP A 123 1.75 6.05 10.44
CA TRP A 123 2.16 4.67 10.21
C TRP A 123 2.77 4.52 8.82
N GLU A 124 3.73 3.61 8.68
CA GLU A 124 4.26 3.16 7.39
C GLU A 124 3.71 1.76 7.07
N ILE A 125 3.26 1.55 5.83
CA ILE A 125 2.63 0.32 5.36
C ILE A 125 3.37 -0.11 4.10
N ASP A 126 4.17 -1.16 4.19
CA ASP A 126 4.93 -1.72 3.10
C ASP A 126 4.14 -2.85 2.44
N PHE A 127 3.80 -2.66 1.17
CA PHE A 127 3.20 -3.71 0.34
C PHE A 127 4.30 -4.53 -0.31
N VAL A 128 4.47 -5.77 0.13
CA VAL A 128 5.49 -6.68 -0.40
C VAL A 128 4.91 -7.42 -1.61
N PRO A 129 5.61 -7.43 -2.76
CA PRO A 129 5.12 -8.11 -3.95
C PRO A 129 5.39 -9.62 -3.86
N PRO A 130 4.90 -10.41 -4.83
CA PRO A 130 5.24 -11.82 -4.91
C PRO A 130 6.73 -12.10 -5.10
N ASN A 131 7.45 -11.25 -5.85
CA ASN A 131 8.91 -11.33 -6.01
C ASN A 131 9.54 -9.94 -6.20
N ALA A 132 10.12 -9.38 -5.12
CA ALA A 132 10.72 -8.05 -5.12
C ALA A 132 12.04 -7.94 -5.91
N ALA A 133 12.68 -9.07 -6.25
CA ALA A 133 13.92 -9.08 -7.04
C ALA A 133 13.66 -9.08 -8.56
N SER A 134 12.42 -9.32 -8.98
CA SER A 134 12.06 -9.39 -10.39
C SER A 134 11.85 -8.00 -10.99
N ALA A 135 12.45 -7.78 -12.16
CA ALA A 135 12.32 -6.55 -12.94
C ALA A 135 11.30 -6.65 -14.09
N THR A 136 10.53 -7.75 -14.16
CA THR A 136 9.61 -7.99 -15.27
C THR A 136 8.34 -7.16 -15.13
N ASN A 137 8.05 -6.36 -16.15
CA ASN A 137 6.78 -5.63 -16.24
C ASN A 137 5.65 -6.59 -16.64
N PRO A 138 4.47 -6.53 -16.00
CA PRO A 138 3.31 -7.29 -16.40
C PRO A 138 2.77 -6.78 -17.74
N THR A 139 2.01 -7.62 -18.43
CA THR A 139 1.27 -7.22 -19.63
C THR A 139 0.34 -6.05 -19.30
N ALA A 140 0.38 -5.01 -20.14
CA ALA A 140 -0.46 -3.85 -19.99
C ALA A 140 -1.95 -4.25 -20.14
N ILE A 141 -2.78 -3.77 -19.21
CA ILE A 141 -4.23 -3.94 -19.23
C ILE A 141 -4.90 -2.59 -19.03
N VAL A 142 -6.07 -2.40 -19.63
CA VAL A 142 -6.85 -1.17 -19.44
C VAL A 142 -7.20 -0.98 -17.96
N SER A 143 -7.23 0.27 -17.49
CA SER A 143 -7.33 0.58 -16.06
C SER A 143 -8.58 0.00 -15.39
N THR A 144 -9.71 0.00 -16.09
CA THR A 144 -10.98 -0.59 -15.62
C THR A 144 -11.10 -2.09 -15.86
N GLY A 145 -10.15 -2.69 -16.57
CA GLY A 145 -10.16 -4.09 -16.96
C GLY A 145 -10.01 -5.05 -15.79
N ASN A 146 -10.48 -6.27 -15.99
CA ASN A 146 -10.19 -7.37 -15.09
C ASN A 146 -8.69 -7.64 -15.04
N TRP A 147 -8.21 -8.08 -13.88
CA TRP A 147 -6.80 -8.32 -13.65
C TRP A 147 -6.60 -9.59 -12.82
N THR A 148 -5.41 -10.16 -12.93
CA THR A 148 -4.89 -11.21 -12.05
C THR A 148 -3.55 -10.72 -11.52
N GLN A 149 -3.26 -11.00 -10.24
CA GLN A 149 -1.96 -10.64 -9.66
C GLN A 149 -0.84 -11.38 -10.41
N PRO A 150 0.15 -10.68 -10.99
CA PRO A 150 1.35 -11.31 -11.52
C PRO A 150 2.15 -11.96 -10.38
N THR A 151 2.52 -13.24 -10.52
CA THR A 151 3.10 -14.03 -9.42
C THR A 151 4.63 -14.00 -9.35
N GLY A 152 5.30 -13.58 -10.43
CA GLY A 152 6.76 -13.57 -10.56
C GLY A 152 7.38 -12.18 -10.70
N THR A 153 6.69 -11.13 -10.24
CA THR A 153 7.10 -9.72 -10.47
C THR A 153 7.14 -8.92 -9.17
N SER A 154 7.77 -7.75 -9.23
CA SER A 154 7.74 -6.71 -8.19
C SER A 154 6.46 -5.86 -8.19
N MET A 155 5.48 -6.21 -9.04
CA MET A 155 4.33 -5.37 -9.34
C MET A 155 3.09 -5.88 -8.62
N ILE A 156 2.35 -4.97 -7.99
CA ILE A 156 1.14 -5.28 -7.23
C ILE A 156 -0.05 -4.66 -7.97
N ALA A 157 -1.03 -5.49 -8.33
CA ALA A 157 -2.14 -5.09 -9.21
C ALA A 157 -3.19 -4.22 -8.51
N ALA A 158 -3.38 -4.46 -7.22
CA ALA A 158 -4.27 -3.72 -6.34
C ALA A 158 -3.76 -3.71 -4.89
N PHE A 159 -3.96 -2.58 -4.23
CA PHE A 159 -3.65 -2.36 -2.81
C PHE A 159 -4.69 -1.41 -2.22
N ASP A 160 -4.90 -1.50 -0.91
CA ASP A 160 -5.88 -0.70 -0.20
C ASP A 160 -5.41 -0.43 1.24
N VAL A 161 -5.59 0.83 1.68
CA VAL A 161 -5.39 1.27 3.06
C VAL A 161 -6.55 2.16 3.42
N SER A 162 -7.44 1.65 4.27
CA SER A 162 -8.58 2.40 4.80
C SER A 162 -8.52 2.46 6.31
N VAL A 163 -8.98 3.57 6.88
CA VAL A 163 -9.03 3.75 8.35
C VAL A 163 -10.47 3.83 8.77
N ARG A 164 -10.84 3.14 9.86
CA ARG A 164 -12.14 3.32 10.50
C ARG A 164 -11.99 3.93 11.88
N ASN A 165 -12.98 4.74 12.24
CA ASN A 165 -13.07 5.38 13.54
C ASN A 165 -13.07 4.35 14.68
N THR A 166 -12.83 4.83 15.90
CA THR A 166 -12.75 3.99 17.11
C THR A 166 -14.00 3.14 17.31
N ALA A 167 -15.18 3.70 17.02
CA ALA A 167 -16.47 3.02 17.10
C ALA A 167 -16.70 1.95 16.02
N ASN A 168 -15.82 1.83 15.02
CA ASN A 168 -15.97 0.96 13.85
C ASN A 168 -17.23 1.22 13.01
N THR A 169 -17.73 2.45 13.00
CA THR A 169 -19.00 2.80 12.32
C THR A 169 -18.76 3.47 10.98
N ALA A 170 -17.66 4.19 10.80
CA ALA A 170 -17.38 4.94 9.58
C ALA A 170 -15.91 4.86 9.18
N PHE A 171 -15.66 4.93 7.88
CA PHE A 171 -14.32 5.20 7.35
C PHE A 171 -13.96 6.66 7.59
N ILE A 172 -12.72 6.90 7.98
CA ILE A 172 -12.12 8.22 8.09
C ILE A 172 -11.47 8.50 6.73
N PRO A 173 -11.86 9.58 6.02
CA PRO A 173 -11.19 9.96 4.77
C PRO A 173 -9.70 10.17 5.04
N ALA A 174 -8.84 9.31 4.48
CA ALA A 174 -7.44 9.28 4.84
C ALA A 174 -6.70 10.59 4.47
N ALA A 175 -5.93 11.10 5.44
CA ALA A 175 -4.95 12.16 5.23
C ALA A 175 -3.71 11.59 4.51
N PHE A 176 -3.45 12.08 3.30
CA PHE A 176 -2.16 12.11 2.59
C PHE A 176 -1.34 10.80 2.55
N ILE A 177 -1.46 10.09 1.43
CA ILE A 177 -0.53 9.01 1.05
C ILE A 177 0.69 9.64 0.34
N GLN A 178 1.89 9.48 0.91
CA GLN A 178 3.16 9.83 0.26
C GLN A 178 4.03 8.58 0.09
N THR A 179 4.34 8.24 -1.16
CA THR A 179 5.43 7.31 -1.49
C THR A 179 6.76 8.04 -1.26
N SER A 180 7.59 7.57 -0.34
CA SER A 180 8.89 8.18 -0.04
C SER A 180 9.93 7.73 -1.08
N LEU A 181 10.49 8.67 -1.85
CA LEU A 181 11.78 8.52 -2.52
C LEU A 181 12.87 8.72 -1.45
N ARG A 182 13.54 7.65 -1.03
CA ARG A 182 14.75 7.75 -0.20
C ARG A 182 15.97 7.83 -1.12
N GLN A 183 16.40 9.05 -1.48
CA GLN A 183 17.71 9.25 -2.07
C GLN A 183 18.75 9.34 -0.95
N THR A 184 19.41 8.24 -0.63
CA THR A 184 20.61 8.27 0.23
C THR A 184 21.83 8.47 -0.66
N SER A 185 22.14 9.71 -1.03
CA SER A 185 23.47 10.05 -1.57
C SER A 185 24.32 10.62 -0.45
N ALA A 186 25.01 9.74 0.28
CA ALA A 186 26.20 10.14 1.01
C ALA A 186 27.33 10.33 -0.01
N LEU A 187 27.60 11.58 -0.39
CA LEU A 187 28.83 11.92 -1.09
C LEU A 187 29.98 11.79 -0.08
N PRO A 188 31.03 10.99 -0.34
CA PRO A 188 32.22 11.01 0.50
C PRO A 188 32.86 12.40 0.41
N MET A 189 33.05 13.05 1.56
CA MET A 189 33.82 14.29 1.63
C MET A 189 35.28 13.99 1.25
N PRO A 190 35.91 14.77 0.35
CA PRO A 190 37.32 14.60 0.06
C PRO A 190 38.16 14.96 1.29
N LEU A 191 39.01 14.02 1.70
CA LEU A 191 40.01 14.18 2.74
C LEU A 191 41.03 15.23 2.25
N SER A 192 41.09 16.41 2.87
CA SER A 192 42.17 17.37 2.60
C SER A 192 43.47 16.80 3.17
N MET A 193 44.39 16.40 2.30
CA MET A 193 45.75 16.05 2.67
C MET A 193 46.43 17.28 3.28
N GLN A 194 46.77 17.18 4.57
CA GLN A 194 47.87 17.93 5.16
C GLN A 194 49.18 17.37 4.60
N SER A 195 49.95 18.23 3.95
CA SER A 195 51.42 18.25 3.98
C SER A 195 51.87 19.67 3.71
#